data_AF-A0A8H6ADA8-F1
#
_entry.id   AF-A0A8H6ADA8-F1
#
_cell.length_a   1.000
_cell.length_b   1.000
_cell.length_c   1.000
_cell.angle_alpha   90.00
_cell.angle_beta   90.00
_cell.angle_gamma   90.00
#
_symmetry.space_group_name_H-M   'P 1'
#
loop_
_entity.id
_entity.type
_entity.pdbx_description
1 polymer ?
#
loop_
_entity_poly.entity_id
_entity_poly.type
_entity_poly.pdbx_seq_one_letter_code
_entity_poly.pdbx_strand_id
1 'polypeptide(L)'
;MNEGVFTASGWAGICLDTKTQNLDEKLDVPIGLELQALANTEAVVQIFMNGYQFGHYLPHIGPQNLYPFPPGVINNRGENSLAISMWTLTDAGARLEQVELKAYAKYRSGVNFNQDWSYLQPGWTDRKEYV
;
A
#
# COMPACT_ATOMS: atom_id res chain seq x y z
N MET A 1 -5.60 2.02 -12.52
CA MET A 1 -4.39 1.36 -12.02
C MET A 1 -3.26 2.27 -12.43
N ASN A 2 -2.68 3.00 -11.47
CA ASN A 2 -1.62 3.97 -11.76
C ASN A 2 -0.29 3.24 -11.58
N GLU A 3 0.51 3.17 -12.65
CA GLU A 3 1.89 2.73 -12.58
C GLU A 3 2.71 3.90 -12.02
N GLY A 4 3.43 3.66 -10.93
CA GLY A 4 4.27 4.66 -10.27
C GLY A 4 5.70 4.15 -10.11
N VAL A 5 6.66 4.98 -10.51
CA VAL A 5 8.09 4.77 -10.20
C VAL A 5 8.42 5.58 -8.95
N PHE A 6 9.10 4.97 -7.98
CA PHE A 6 9.54 5.66 -6.76
C PHE A 6 11.04 5.49 -6.54
N THR A 7 11.76 6.60 -6.36
CA THR A 7 13.23 6.63 -6.21
C THR A 7 13.63 7.33 -4.92
N ALA A 8 14.69 6.86 -4.27
CA ALA A 8 15.27 7.49 -3.09
C ALA A 8 16.80 7.40 -3.08
N SER A 9 17.43 8.36 -2.41
CA SER A 9 18.85 8.36 -2.02
C SER A 9 18.92 8.72 -0.54
N GLY A 10 19.02 7.72 0.34
CA GLY A 10 18.87 7.84 1.79
C GLY A 10 17.45 7.49 2.24
N TRP A 11 16.83 8.38 3.03
CA TRP A 11 15.45 8.22 3.49
C TRP A 11 14.49 9.03 2.62
N ALA A 12 13.42 8.39 2.14
CA ALA A 12 12.34 9.07 1.45
C ALA A 12 10.98 8.50 1.86
N GLY A 13 9.95 9.34 1.81
CA GLY A 13 8.57 8.92 2.02
C GLY A 13 7.65 9.63 1.03
N ILE A 14 6.62 8.92 0.57
CA ILE A 14 5.56 9.48 -0.27
C ILE A 14 4.20 9.00 0.25
N CYS A 15 3.21 9.89 0.22
CA CYS A 15 1.81 9.57 0.46
C CYS A 15 1.03 9.87 -0.82
N LEU A 16 0.17 8.95 -1.22
CA LEU A 16 -0.62 9.01 -2.44
C LEU A 16 -2.07 8.67 -2.10
N ASP A 17 -3.00 9.49 -2.59
CA ASP A 17 -4.40 9.14 -2.58
C ASP A 17 -4.72 8.25 -3.78
N THR A 18 -5.24 7.07 -3.48
CA THR A 18 -5.61 6.04 -4.45
C THR A 18 -7.11 5.80 -4.38
N LYS A 19 -7.70 5.39 -5.50
CA LYS A 19 -9.15 5.15 -5.57
C LYS A 19 -9.44 3.79 -6.17
N THR A 20 -10.19 2.98 -5.44
CA THR A 20 -10.70 1.69 -5.92
C THR A 20 -12.14 1.92 -6.40
N GLN A 21 -12.33 2.00 -7.71
CA GLN A 21 -13.62 2.27 -8.35
C GLN A 21 -13.99 1.18 -9.36
N ASN A 22 -15.27 1.11 -9.74
CA ASN A 22 -15.79 0.19 -10.75
C ASN A 22 -15.74 -1.30 -10.38
N LEU A 23 -15.85 -1.64 -9.09
CA LEU A 23 -16.01 -3.01 -8.61
C LEU A 23 -17.49 -3.30 -8.32
N ASP A 24 -18.04 -4.36 -8.93
CA ASP A 24 -19.43 -4.80 -8.69
C ASP A 24 -19.66 -5.06 -7.20
N GLU A 25 -20.66 -4.40 -6.60
CA GLU A 25 -20.99 -4.46 -5.17
C GLU A 25 -21.27 -5.87 -4.64
N LYS A 26 -21.69 -6.80 -5.50
CA LYS A 26 -21.97 -8.20 -5.13
C LYS A 26 -20.72 -9.07 -5.12
N LEU A 27 -19.57 -8.50 -5.49
CA LEU A 27 -18.30 -9.19 -5.54
C LEU A 27 -17.40 -8.78 -4.39
N ASP A 28 -16.81 -9.79 -3.77
CA ASP A 28 -15.59 -9.69 -2.99
C ASP A 28 -14.40 -9.67 -3.95
N VAL A 29 -13.59 -8.63 -3.84
CA VAL A 29 -12.41 -8.42 -4.67
C VAL A 29 -11.27 -8.11 -3.72
N PRO A 30 -10.49 -9.13 -3.30
CA PRO A 30 -9.30 -8.90 -2.50
C PRO A 30 -8.30 -8.07 -3.31
N ILE A 31 -7.74 -7.03 -2.69
CA ILE A 31 -6.79 -6.11 -3.31
C ILE A 31 -5.50 -6.17 -2.51
N GLY A 32 -4.35 -6.12 -3.20
CA GLY A 32 -3.05 -5.97 -2.57
C GLY A 32 -2.16 -4.99 -3.31
N LEU A 33 -1.07 -4.59 -2.67
CA LEU A 33 -0.01 -3.79 -3.30
C LEU A 33 1.09 -4.73 -3.82
N GLU A 34 1.31 -4.71 -5.13
CA GLU A 34 2.45 -5.34 -5.78
C GLU A 34 3.60 -4.32 -5.86
N LEU A 35 4.77 -4.72 -5.36
CA LEU A 35 6.00 -3.95 -5.40
C LEU A 35 7.06 -4.73 -6.17
N GLN A 36 7.78 -4.05 -7.06
CA GLN A 36 8.98 -4.60 -7.68
C GLN A 36 10.10 -3.57 -7.63
N ALA A 37 11.32 -4.03 -7.35
CA ALA A 37 12.51 -3.21 -7.38
C ALA A 37 13.51 -3.78 -8.39
N LEU A 38 14.49 -2.98 -8.79
CA LEU A 38 15.59 -3.46 -9.62
C LEU A 38 16.37 -4.57 -8.91
N ALA A 39 16.97 -5.47 -9.69
CA ALA A 39 17.83 -6.52 -9.14
C ALA A 39 18.94 -5.90 -8.29
N ASN A 40 19.28 -6.57 -7.17
CA ASN A 40 20.28 -6.12 -6.20
C ASN A 40 19.94 -4.78 -5.49
N THR A 41 18.68 -4.36 -5.48
CA THR A 41 18.27 -3.19 -4.69
C THR A 41 18.31 -3.51 -3.18
N GLU A 42 19.27 -2.92 -2.48
CA GLU A 42 19.36 -2.98 -1.02
C GLU A 42 18.60 -1.81 -0.39
N ALA A 43 17.31 -2.06 -0.13
CA ALA A 43 16.43 -1.11 0.52
C ALA A 43 15.50 -1.79 1.52
N VAL A 44 15.02 -0.99 2.46
CA VAL A 44 13.92 -1.34 3.37
C VAL A 44 12.75 -0.44 3.03
N VAL A 45 11.62 -1.05 2.68
CA VAL A 45 10.40 -0.33 2.32
C VAL A 45 9.29 -0.69 3.30
N GLN A 46 8.62 0.31 3.86
CA GLN A 46 7.44 0.12 4.69
C GLN A 46 6.19 0.63 3.98
N ILE A 47 5.12 -0.15 4.05
CA ILE A 47 3.87 0.08 3.36
C ILE A 47 2.80 0.38 4.40
N PHE A 48 2.09 1.49 4.21
CA PHE A 48 0.99 1.92 5.05
C PHE A 48 -0.27 2.12 4.20
N MET A 49 -1.38 1.50 4.60
CA MET A 49 -2.68 1.67 3.97
C MET A 49 -3.66 2.27 4.99
N ASN A 50 -4.20 3.45 4.70
CA ASN A 50 -5.12 4.18 5.58
C ASN A 50 -4.62 4.28 7.03
N GLY A 51 -3.32 4.53 7.20
CA GLY A 51 -2.66 4.65 8.51
C GLY A 51 -2.16 3.35 9.13
N TYR A 52 -2.54 2.18 8.60
CA TYR A 52 -2.07 0.89 9.09
C TYR A 52 -0.80 0.43 8.38
N GLN A 53 0.25 0.07 9.12
CA GLN A 53 1.42 -0.58 8.55
C GLN A 53 1.08 -2.04 8.19
N PHE A 54 1.23 -2.40 6.91
CA PHE A 54 0.81 -3.70 6.38
C PHE A 54 1.89 -4.43 5.58
N GLY A 55 3.04 -3.81 5.35
CA GLY A 55 4.10 -4.45 4.58
C GLY A 55 5.48 -3.95 4.92
N HIS A 56 6.39 -4.91 4.96
CA HIS A 56 7.82 -4.72 5.10
C HIS A 56 8.48 -5.42 3.92
N TYR A 57 8.95 -4.63 2.96
CA TYR A 57 9.49 -5.11 1.69
C TYR A 57 11.01 -4.88 1.65
N LEU A 58 11.74 -5.98 1.51
CA LEU A 58 13.21 -6.00 1.42
C LEU A 58 13.57 -6.73 0.13
N PRO A 59 13.81 -6.00 -0.98
CA PRO A 59 14.03 -6.63 -2.29
C PRO A 59 15.23 -7.59 -2.31
N HIS A 60 16.23 -7.34 -1.48
CA HIS A 60 17.46 -8.12 -1.35
C HIS A 60 17.31 -9.38 -0.47
N ILE A 61 16.21 -9.51 0.29
CA ILE A 61 15.94 -10.70 1.13
C ILE A 61 14.79 -11.53 0.54
N GLY A 62 13.69 -10.87 0.14
CA GLY A 62 12.51 -11.52 -0.44
C GLY A 62 11.87 -12.58 0.47
N PRO A 63 10.91 -13.39 -0.04
CA PRO A 63 10.40 -13.44 -1.41
C PRO A 63 9.13 -12.61 -1.64
N GLN A 64 8.54 -12.04 -0.58
CA GLN A 64 7.24 -11.40 -0.68
C GLN A 64 7.33 -10.07 -1.44
N ASN A 65 6.52 -9.94 -2.49
CA ASN A 65 6.41 -8.74 -3.31
C ASN A 65 4.96 -8.26 -3.47
N LEU A 66 3.99 -9.00 -2.92
CA LEU A 66 2.56 -8.73 -3.00
C LEU A 66 1.95 -8.76 -1.60
N TYR A 67 1.32 -7.65 -1.20
CA TYR A 67 0.84 -7.42 0.16
C TYR A 67 -0.68 -7.24 0.17
N PRO A 68 -1.46 -8.20 0.69
CA PRO A 68 -2.92 -8.12 0.70
C PRO A 68 -3.43 -7.12 1.74
N PHE A 69 -4.46 -6.36 1.39
CA PHE A 69 -5.20 -5.50 2.32
C PHE A 69 -6.61 -6.05 2.54
N PRO A 70 -6.99 -6.39 3.77
CA PRO A 70 -8.33 -6.84 4.07
C PRO A 70 -9.33 -5.69 4.04
N PRO A 71 -10.62 -5.96 3.74
CA PRO A 71 -11.70 -4.99 3.92
C PRO A 71 -11.70 -4.41 5.34
N GLY A 72 -11.94 -3.12 5.46
CA GLY A 72 -11.81 -2.39 6.73
C GLY A 72 -10.52 -1.62 6.84
N VAL A 73 -9.41 -2.19 6.37
CA VAL A 73 -8.14 -1.46 6.20
C VAL A 73 -8.15 -0.75 4.87
N ILE A 74 -8.52 -1.45 3.79
CA ILE A 74 -8.79 -0.83 2.49
C ILE A 74 -10.29 -0.56 2.33
N ASN A 75 -10.61 0.60 1.79
CA ASN A 75 -11.94 0.98 1.35
C ASN A 75 -12.14 0.44 -0.06
N ASN A 76 -12.74 -0.75 -0.22
CA ASN A 76 -12.89 -1.44 -1.52
C ASN A 76 -13.59 -0.61 -2.61
N ARG A 77 -14.38 0.39 -2.24
CA ARG A 77 -15.14 1.26 -3.17
C ARG A 77 -15.04 2.73 -2.77
N GLY A 78 -13.83 3.18 -2.45
CA GLY A 78 -13.61 4.54 -2.00
C GLY A 78 -12.19 5.04 -2.23
N GLU A 79 -11.89 6.14 -1.56
CA GLU A 79 -10.56 6.72 -1.49
C GLU A 79 -9.76 6.01 -0.39
N ASN A 80 -8.46 5.89 -0.64
CA ASN A 80 -7.51 5.22 0.23
C ASN A 80 -6.20 5.99 0.19
N SER A 81 -5.62 6.28 1.35
CA SER A 81 -4.30 6.86 1.45
C SER A 81 -3.26 5.76 1.57
N LEU A 82 -2.42 5.64 0.53
CA LEU A 82 -1.27 4.75 0.49
C LEU A 82 -0.01 5.55 0.80
N ALA A 83 0.67 5.22 1.88
CA ALA A 83 1.99 5.78 2.19
C ALA A 83 3.07 4.71 2.08
N ILE A 84 4.20 5.10 1.49
CA ILE A 84 5.38 4.26 1.32
C ILE A 84 6.58 5.03 1.88
N SER A 85 7.30 4.41 2.81
CA SER A 85 8.62 4.87 3.22
C SER A 85 9.68 3.94 2.62
N MET A 86 10.80 4.51 2.19
CA MET A 86 11.94 3.78 1.65
C MET A 86 13.22 4.29 2.28
N TRP A 87 13.99 3.35 2.81
CA TRP A 87 15.34 3.56 3.30
C TRP A 87 16.33 2.80 2.42
N THR A 88 17.23 3.52 1.77
CA THR A 88 18.32 2.91 1.00
C THR A 88 19.46 2.52 1.93
N LEU A 89 19.93 1.27 1.81
CA LEU A 89 21.03 0.76 2.64
C LEU A 89 22.41 1.06 2.04
N THR A 90 22.45 1.51 0.79
CA THR A 90 23.67 1.87 0.06
C THR A 90 23.57 3.27 -0.55
N ASP A 91 24.72 3.81 -0.95
CA ASP A 91 24.83 5.12 -1.62
C ASP A 91 24.36 5.08 -3.09
N ALA A 92 24.11 3.89 -3.65
CA ALA A 92 23.61 3.73 -5.01
C ALA A 92 22.13 4.18 -5.17
N GLY A 93 21.46 4.44 -4.05
CA GLY A 93 20.03 4.73 -4.02
C GLY A 93 19.17 3.48 -4.23
N ALA A 94 17.86 3.67 -4.29
CA ALA A 94 16.91 2.60 -4.55
C ALA A 94 15.78 3.09 -5.46
N ARG A 95 15.25 2.17 -6.26
CA ARG A 95 14.13 2.43 -7.17
C ARG A 95 13.15 1.26 -7.14
N LEU A 96 11.88 1.60 -6.90
CA LEU A 96 10.74 0.72 -7.16
C LEU A 96 10.30 0.93 -8.61
N GLU A 97 10.38 -0.13 -9.41
CA GLU A 97 9.92 -0.14 -10.81
C GLU A 97 8.42 -0.36 -10.92
N GLN A 98 7.83 -1.03 -9.93
CA GLN A 98 6.39 -1.25 -9.86
C GLN A 98 5.87 -0.92 -8.47
N VAL A 99 4.83 -0.11 -8.43
CA VAL A 99 3.99 0.17 -7.26
C VAL A 99 2.54 0.15 -7.73
N GLU A 100 1.84 -0.96 -7.54
CA GLU A 100 0.53 -1.16 -8.16
C GLU A 100 -0.47 -1.84 -7.23
N LEU A 101 -1.70 -1.32 -7.19
CA LEU A 101 -2.82 -2.02 -6.56
C LEU A 101 -3.38 -3.08 -7.51
N LYS A 102 -3.29 -4.34 -7.08
CA LYS A 102 -3.70 -5.52 -7.85
C LYS A 102 -4.87 -6.23 -7.20
N ALA A 103 -5.89 -6.52 -7.99
CA ALA A 103 -6.97 -7.43 -7.59
C ALA A 103 -6.50 -8.88 -7.73
N TYR A 104 -6.66 -9.68 -6.68
CA TYR A 104 -6.27 -11.10 -6.70
C TYR A 104 -7.25 -11.92 -7.54
N ALA A 105 -8.55 -11.73 -7.30
CA ALA A 105 -9.63 -12.45 -7.96
C ALA A 105 -10.97 -11.74 -7.66
N LYS A 106 -12.06 -12.28 -8.22
CA LYS A 106 -13.43 -11.82 -7.97
C LYS A 106 -14.27 -12.99 -7.49
N TYR A 107 -14.86 -12.86 -6.31
CA TYR A 107 -15.71 -13.89 -5.70
C TYR A 107 -17.10 -13.34 -5.42
N ARG A 108 -18.13 -14.17 -5.54
CA ARG A 108 -19.46 -13.79 -5.05
C ARG A 108 -19.55 -14.18 -3.58
N SER A 109 -19.93 -13.23 -2.72
CA SER A 109 -20.07 -13.45 -1.28
C SER A 109 -21.36 -12.84 -0.76
N GLY A 110 -21.88 -13.39 0.35
CA GLY A 110 -23.00 -12.80 1.10
C GLY A 110 -22.57 -11.76 2.13
N VAL A 111 -21.26 -11.60 2.34
CA VAL A 111 -20.70 -10.59 3.25
C VAL A 111 -20.77 -9.22 2.59
N ASN A 112 -21.29 -8.24 3.33
CA ASN A 112 -21.31 -6.86 2.87
C ASN A 112 -19.93 -6.21 3.11
N PHE A 113 -19.11 -6.13 2.07
CA PHE A 113 -17.79 -5.46 2.12
C PHE A 113 -17.86 -3.95 1.84
N ASN A 114 -19.05 -3.41 1.55
CA ASN A 114 -19.31 -1.98 1.33
C ASN A 114 -19.72 -1.24 2.59
N GLN A 115 -19.33 -1.75 3.75
CA GLN A 115 -19.61 -1.06 5.01
C GLN A 115 -18.74 0.19 5.12
N ASP A 116 -19.24 1.16 5.86
CA ASP A 116 -18.45 2.31 6.27
C ASP A 116 -17.45 1.87 7.35
N TRP A 117 -16.17 1.94 7.01
CA TRP A 117 -15.06 1.56 7.89
C TRP A 117 -14.35 2.79 8.48
N SER A 118 -14.88 4.00 8.29
CA SER A 118 -14.24 5.25 8.72
C SER A 118 -13.89 5.28 10.21
N TYR A 119 -14.71 4.65 11.06
CA TYR A 119 -14.43 4.48 12.49
C TYR A 119 -13.09 3.77 12.77
N LEU A 120 -12.67 2.82 11.93
CA LEU A 120 -11.40 2.12 12.05
C LEU A 120 -10.21 2.94 11.53
N GLN A 121 -10.47 3.98 10.73
CA GLN A 121 -9.44 4.75 10.03
C GLN A 121 -9.45 6.20 10.52
N PRO A 122 -9.08 6.46 11.79
CA PRO A 122 -9.03 7.83 12.29
C PRO A 122 -8.06 8.65 11.45
N GLY A 123 -8.52 9.83 11.04
CA GLY A 123 -7.70 10.78 10.29
C GLY A 123 -6.52 11.29 11.11
N TRP A 124 -5.57 11.93 10.40
CA TRP A 124 -4.45 12.58 11.05
C TRP A 124 -4.94 13.66 12.03
N THR A 125 -4.31 13.70 13.20
CA THR A 125 -4.48 14.75 14.19
C THR A 125 -3.12 15.33 14.53
N ASP A 126 -3.07 16.65 14.78
CA ASP A 126 -1.84 17.28 15.24
C ASP A 126 -1.46 16.71 16.61
N ARG A 127 -0.23 16.23 16.73
CA ARG A 127 0.33 15.58 17.93
C ARG A 127 1.61 16.26 18.39
N LYS A 128 1.83 17.52 18.02
CA LYS A 128 2.99 18.32 18.47
C LYS A 128 3.13 18.42 19.99
N GLU A 129 2.06 18.19 20.75
CA GLU A 129 2.12 18.12 22.21
C GLU A 129 3.02 16.98 22.74
N TYR A 130 3.36 15.98 21.92
CA TYR A 130 4.24 14.87 22.27
C TYR A 130 5.67 15.00 21.73
N VAL A 131 6.03 16.15 21.15
CA VAL A 131 7.34 16.41 20.50
C VAL A 131 8.18 17.37 21.32
#